data_AF-A0A5C7L8W3-F1
#
_entry.id   AF-A0A5C7L8W3-F1
#
_cell.length_a   1.000
_cell.length_b   1.000
_cell.length_c   1.000
_cell.angle_alpha   90.00
_cell.angle_beta   90.00
_cell.angle_gamma   90.00
#
_symmetry.space_group_name_H-M   'P 1'
#
loop_
_entity.id
_entity.type
_entity.pdbx_description
1 polymer ?
#
loop_
_entity_poly.entity_id
_entity_poly.type
_entity_poly.pdbx_seq_one_letter_code
_entity_poly.pdbx_strand_id
1 'polypeptide(L)'
;MRSMNTPTPSSAAVAVHAAKPRRWAGFNRPRFLQALRKFHGWIGLWGALLGLLFGTSGILLNHRAVMKIPAVRMQESSVQLPLPAPAPSDADALAVWLQQQLGIERPANRVREEPARPVAWGDKTLQQPARWQVSFNALRYSVQAEYWLGSGMVSVKRSDGNFFALLINLHKGNGLGVAWVLLADTLAGSIVLLSLTGVLLWTGLQRRRVVGALIFGASLGATILTVGPSI
;
A
#
# COMPACT_ATOMS: atom_id res chain seq x y z
N MET A 1 -29.15 76.95 -66.29
CA MET A 1 -27.87 76.28 -66.60
C MET A 1 -27.97 74.84 -66.11
N ARG A 2 -27.93 73.87 -67.03
CA ARG A 2 -28.15 72.44 -66.78
C ARG A 2 -26.78 71.76 -66.73
N SER A 3 -26.36 71.28 -65.56
CA SER A 3 -25.05 70.63 -65.40
C SER A 3 -25.09 69.20 -65.95
N MET A 4 -24.10 68.86 -66.78
CA MET A 4 -23.88 67.55 -67.41
C MET A 4 -23.25 66.58 -66.40
N ASN A 5 -23.87 65.41 -66.24
CA ASN A 5 -23.31 64.26 -65.56
C ASN A 5 -22.41 63.46 -66.52
N THR A 6 -21.21 63.10 -66.07
CA THR A 6 -20.41 61.99 -66.62
C THR A 6 -20.32 60.86 -65.58
N PRO A 7 -20.55 59.59 -65.93
CA PRO A 7 -20.49 58.48 -64.98
C PRO A 7 -19.05 57.96 -64.86
N THR A 8 -18.56 57.80 -63.63
CA THR A 8 -17.33 57.06 -63.31
C THR A 8 -17.58 55.54 -63.32
N PRO A 9 -16.61 54.71 -63.76
CA PRO A 9 -16.80 53.28 -63.91
C PRO A 9 -16.79 52.54 -62.56
N SER A 10 -17.68 51.56 -62.46
CA SER A 10 -17.81 50.61 -61.36
C SER A 10 -16.58 49.71 -61.28
N SER A 11 -15.83 49.80 -60.17
CA SER A 11 -14.82 48.82 -59.79
C SER A 11 -15.49 47.67 -59.05
N ALA A 12 -15.65 46.54 -59.73
CA ALA A 12 -16.09 45.29 -59.14
C ALA A 12 -15.07 44.83 -58.09
N ALA A 13 -15.42 44.98 -56.82
CA ALA A 13 -14.64 44.45 -55.71
C ALA A 13 -14.70 42.91 -55.75
N VAL A 14 -13.60 42.28 -56.15
CA VAL A 14 -13.36 40.84 -56.03
C VAL A 14 -13.32 40.48 -54.55
N ALA A 15 -14.42 39.93 -54.03
CA ALA A 15 -14.47 39.37 -52.69
C ALA A 15 -13.68 38.06 -52.66
N VAL A 16 -12.40 38.14 -52.29
CA VAL A 16 -11.61 36.96 -51.94
C VAL A 16 -12.14 36.45 -50.61
N HIS A 17 -12.99 35.42 -50.66
CA HIS A 17 -13.39 34.67 -49.47
C HIS A 17 -12.17 33.95 -48.89
N ALA A 18 -11.48 34.61 -47.95
CA ALA A 18 -10.45 33.99 -47.14
C ALA A 18 -11.08 32.83 -46.35
N ALA A 19 -10.76 31.60 -46.75
CA ALA A 19 -11.17 30.41 -46.02
C ALA A 19 -10.63 30.47 -44.59
N LYS A 20 -11.53 30.53 -43.60
CA LYS A 20 -11.16 30.51 -42.17
C LYS A 20 -10.34 29.24 -41.89
N PRO A 21 -9.16 29.33 -41.26
CA PRO A 21 -8.39 28.14 -40.93
C PRO A 21 -9.24 27.25 -40.01
N ARG A 22 -9.39 25.98 -40.39
CA ARG A 22 -9.98 24.93 -39.55
C ARG A 22 -9.18 24.89 -38.26
N ARG A 23 -9.71 25.51 -37.20
CA ARG A 23 -9.18 25.36 -35.83
C ARG A 23 -9.25 23.88 -35.52
N TRP A 24 -8.09 23.22 -35.53
CA TRP A 24 -7.96 21.88 -34.98
C TRP A 24 -8.61 21.88 -33.61
N ALA A 25 -9.45 20.88 -33.31
CA ALA A 25 -10.14 20.76 -32.05
C ALA A 25 -9.10 20.62 -30.93
N GLY A 26 -8.61 21.76 -30.44
CA GLY A 26 -7.58 21.83 -29.43
C GLY A 26 -8.11 21.25 -28.14
N PHE A 27 -7.29 20.44 -27.49
CA PHE A 27 -7.55 19.92 -26.16
C PHE A 27 -8.11 21.03 -25.25
N ASN A 28 -9.33 20.85 -24.75
CA ASN A 28 -10.01 21.84 -23.91
C ASN A 28 -9.40 21.85 -22.49
N ARG A 29 -8.18 22.39 -22.40
CA ARG A 29 -7.37 22.51 -21.18
C ARG A 29 -8.16 22.98 -19.95
N PRO A 30 -8.99 24.04 -19.99
CA PRO A 30 -9.75 24.45 -18.81
C PRO A 30 -10.77 23.38 -18.35
N ARG A 31 -11.44 22.70 -19.29
CA ARG A 31 -12.34 21.59 -18.95
C ARG A 31 -11.58 20.41 -18.37
N PHE A 32 -10.40 20.08 -18.92
CA PHE A 32 -9.53 19.04 -18.39
C PHE A 32 -9.07 19.35 -16.96
N LEU A 33 -8.56 20.55 -16.69
CA LEU A 33 -8.13 20.94 -15.34
C LEU A 33 -9.29 20.94 -14.34
N GLN A 34 -10.50 21.29 -14.77
CA GLN A 34 -11.69 21.24 -13.93
C GLN A 34 -12.09 19.80 -13.61
N ALA A 35 -12.06 18.89 -14.60
CA ALA A 35 -12.29 17.47 -14.39
C ALA A 35 -11.23 16.85 -13.48
N LEU A 36 -9.96 17.17 -13.71
CA LEU A 36 -8.83 16.72 -12.91
C LEU A 36 -8.96 17.16 -11.45
N ARG A 37 -9.38 18.40 -11.18
CA ARG A 37 -9.63 18.89 -9.81
C ARG A 37 -10.77 18.13 -9.14
N LYS A 38 -11.88 17.88 -9.85
CA LYS A 38 -13.00 17.09 -9.32
C LYS A 38 -12.54 15.67 -8.98
N PHE A 39 -11.82 15.03 -9.88
CA PHE A 39 -11.27 13.68 -9.68
C PHE A 39 -10.30 13.62 -8.49
N HIS A 40 -9.36 14.57 -8.41
CA HIS A 40 -8.43 14.71 -7.28
C HIS A 40 -9.18 14.87 -5.95
N GLY A 41 -10.22 15.72 -5.91
CA GLY A 41 -11.04 15.93 -4.71
C GLY A 41 -11.77 14.66 -4.25
N TRP A 42 -12.39 13.93 -5.17
CA TRP A 42 -13.12 12.69 -4.85
C TRP A 42 -12.20 11.57 -4.38
N ILE A 43 -11.07 11.36 -5.07
CA ILE A 43 -10.05 10.42 -4.61
C ILE A 43 -9.46 10.89 -3.27
N GLY A 44 -9.30 12.20 -3.09
CA GLY A 44 -8.85 12.82 -1.85
C GLY A 44 -9.73 12.46 -0.67
N LEU A 45 -11.05 12.54 -0.85
CA LEU A 45 -12.01 12.18 0.19
C LEU A 45 -11.93 10.68 0.55
N TRP A 46 -11.88 9.80 -0.46
CA TRP A 46 -11.74 8.36 -0.23
C TRP A 46 -10.41 8.02 0.47
N GLY A 47 -9.31 8.58 -0.03
CA GLY A 47 -7.98 8.42 0.54
C GLY A 47 -7.87 9.00 1.95
N ALA A 48 -8.54 10.10 2.26
CA ALA A 48 -8.58 10.67 3.60
C ALA A 48 -9.35 9.79 4.59
N LEU A 49 -10.48 9.22 4.16
CA LEU A 49 -11.26 8.29 4.99
C LEU A 49 -10.44 7.05 5.35
N LEU A 50 -9.90 6.36 4.34
CA LEU A 50 -9.07 5.17 4.56
C LEU A 50 -7.75 5.53 5.27
N GLY A 51 -7.16 6.67 4.92
CA GLY A 51 -5.93 7.19 5.52
C GLY A 51 -6.10 7.54 7.00
N LEU A 52 -7.28 7.99 7.44
CA LEU A 52 -7.56 8.22 8.86
C LEU A 52 -7.62 6.88 9.62
N LEU A 53 -8.27 5.86 9.06
CA LEU A 53 -8.33 4.52 9.65
C LEU A 53 -6.94 3.88 9.73
N PHE A 54 -6.18 3.88 8.63
CA PHE A 54 -4.84 3.32 8.58
C PHE A 54 -3.83 4.15 9.37
N GLY A 55 -3.93 5.48 9.34
CA GLY A 55 -3.05 6.39 10.06
C GLY A 55 -3.20 6.25 11.58
N THR A 56 -4.43 6.24 12.09
CA THR A 56 -4.70 6.08 13.54
C THR A 56 -4.24 4.71 14.05
N SER A 57 -4.55 3.64 13.33
CA SER A 57 -4.08 2.29 13.68
C SER A 57 -2.56 2.11 13.54
N GLY A 58 -1.93 2.79 12.59
CA GLY A 58 -0.47 2.81 12.42
C GLY A 58 0.27 3.57 13.52
N ILE A 59 -0.27 4.72 13.96
CA ILE A 59 0.23 5.45 15.12
C ILE A 59 0.19 4.54 16.35
N LEU A 60 -0.95 3.90 16.61
CA LEU A 60 -1.11 2.95 17.72
C LEU A 60 -0.09 1.79 17.61
N LEU A 61 0.10 1.25 16.40
CA LEU A 61 1.02 0.16 16.13
C LEU A 61 2.47 0.53 16.45
N ASN A 62 2.92 1.73 16.07
CA ASN A 62 4.28 2.20 16.32
C ASN A 62 4.50 2.47 17.82
N HIS A 63 3.52 3.11 18.46
CA HIS A 63 3.63 3.50 19.86
C HIS A 63 3.52 2.32 20.83
N ARG A 64 2.86 1.21 20.48
CA ARG A 64 2.79 0.03 21.35
C ARG A 64 4.19 -0.50 21.73
N ALA A 65 5.15 -0.41 20.81
CA ALA A 65 6.50 -0.93 20.99
C ALA A 65 7.32 -0.05 21.92
N VAL A 66 7.16 1.27 21.82
CA VAL A 66 7.93 2.26 22.58
C VAL A 66 7.27 2.57 23.93
N MET A 67 5.96 2.84 23.94
CA MET A 67 5.22 3.33 25.13
C MET A 67 4.54 2.21 25.94
N LYS A 68 4.71 0.94 25.55
CA LYS A 68 4.23 -0.25 26.29
C LYS A 68 2.78 -0.14 26.81
N ILE A 69 1.90 0.44 26.00
CA ILE A 69 0.51 0.73 26.35
C ILE A 69 -0.17 -0.59 26.82
N PRO A 70 -0.58 -0.71 28.10
CA PRO A 70 -1.05 -1.98 28.68
C PRO A 70 -2.25 -2.57 27.93
N ALA A 71 -3.09 -1.68 27.38
CA ALA A 71 -4.27 -2.04 26.62
C ALA A 71 -3.99 -2.80 25.32
N VAL A 72 -2.73 -2.92 24.87
CA VAL A 72 -2.36 -3.61 23.62
C VAL A 72 -1.90 -5.06 23.87
N ARG A 73 -1.86 -5.53 25.12
CA ARG A 73 -1.44 -6.90 25.44
C ARG A 73 -2.50 -7.91 25.03
N MET A 74 -2.08 -8.94 24.30
CA MET A 74 -2.88 -10.12 24.03
C MET A 74 -2.81 -11.06 25.24
N GLN A 75 -3.91 -11.74 25.55
CA GLN A 75 -3.92 -12.73 26.61
C GLN A 75 -3.35 -14.04 26.05
N GLU A 76 -2.19 -14.44 26.56
CA GLU A 76 -1.51 -15.65 26.11
C GLU A 76 -1.86 -16.82 27.02
N SER A 77 -2.24 -17.94 26.41
CA SER A 77 -2.37 -19.24 27.06
C SER A 77 -1.47 -20.23 26.35
N SER A 78 -0.78 -21.08 27.11
CA SER A 78 0.04 -22.15 26.57
C SER A 78 -0.42 -23.47 27.14
N VAL A 79 -0.63 -24.44 26.26
CA VAL A 79 -1.09 -25.78 26.59
C VAL A 79 -0.21 -26.77 25.83
N GLN A 80 0.17 -27.86 26.48
CA GLN A 80 0.82 -28.97 25.81
C GLN A 80 -0.24 -30.03 25.48
N LEU A 81 -0.32 -30.42 24.21
CA LEU A 81 -1.25 -31.44 23.75
C LEU A 81 -0.49 -32.74 23.47
N PRO A 82 -0.98 -33.90 23.94
CA PRO A 82 -0.43 -35.18 23.53
C PRO A 82 -0.67 -35.39 22.03
N LEU A 83 0.32 -35.98 21.36
CA LEU A 83 0.19 -36.36 19.96
C LEU A 83 -0.89 -37.46 19.78
N PRO A 84 -1.59 -37.47 18.63
CA PRO A 84 -2.49 -38.56 18.29
C PRO A 84 -1.71 -39.86 18.05
N ALA A 85 -2.40 -40.99 18.16
CA ALA A 85 -1.92 -42.29 17.72
C ALA A 85 -2.75 -42.74 16.50
N PRO A 86 -2.16 -42.92 15.31
CA PRO A 86 -0.74 -42.75 14.96
C PRO A 86 -0.31 -41.27 14.94
N ALA A 87 0.98 -41.02 15.16
CA ALA A 87 1.55 -39.68 15.11
C ALA A 87 1.51 -39.12 13.67
N PRO A 88 1.40 -37.80 13.48
CA PRO A 88 1.42 -37.18 12.16
C PRO A 88 2.73 -37.48 11.43
N SER A 89 2.63 -37.79 10.13
CA SER A 89 3.78 -38.16 9.28
C SER A 89 4.68 -36.98 8.92
N ASP A 90 4.11 -35.79 8.84
CA ASP A 90 4.78 -34.55 8.45
C ASP A 90 4.12 -33.31 9.10
N ALA A 91 4.70 -32.13 8.86
CA ALA A 91 4.21 -30.87 9.40
C ALA A 91 2.81 -30.49 8.89
N ASP A 92 2.43 -30.92 7.67
CA ASP A 92 1.11 -30.65 7.09
C ASP A 92 0.02 -31.53 7.73
N ALA A 93 0.29 -32.82 7.95
CA ALA A 93 -0.58 -33.72 8.70
C ALA A 93 -0.75 -33.22 10.15
N LEU A 94 0.33 -32.70 10.77
CA LEU A 94 0.25 -32.06 12.08
C LEU A 94 -0.68 -30.84 12.03
N ALA A 95 -0.60 -30.02 10.98
CA ALA A 95 -1.43 -28.85 10.81
C ALA A 95 -2.92 -29.20 10.66
N VAL A 96 -3.25 -30.22 9.86
CA VAL A 96 -4.63 -30.71 9.69
C VAL A 96 -5.18 -31.27 11.00
N TRP A 97 -4.39 -32.06 11.72
CA TRP A 97 -4.80 -32.58 13.03
C TRP A 97 -5.03 -31.45 14.04
N LEU A 98 -4.11 -30.49 14.15
CA LEU A 98 -4.25 -29.33 15.04
C LEU A 98 -5.47 -28.49 14.68
N GLN A 99 -5.76 -28.32 13.40
CA GLN A 99 -6.94 -27.60 12.93
C GLN A 99 -8.22 -28.26 13.48
N GLN A 100 -8.34 -29.58 13.37
CA GLN A 100 -9.49 -30.34 13.86
C GLN A 100 -9.55 -30.34 15.40
N GLN A 101 -8.42 -30.62 16.06
CA GLN A 101 -8.33 -30.72 17.52
C GLN A 101 -8.64 -29.40 18.23
N LEU A 102 -8.27 -28.27 17.63
CA LEU A 102 -8.50 -26.94 18.17
C LEU A 102 -9.80 -26.30 17.65
N GLY A 103 -10.56 -26.98 16.79
CA GLY A 103 -11.80 -26.48 16.21
C GLY A 103 -11.60 -25.21 15.35
N ILE A 104 -10.47 -25.11 14.64
CA ILE A 104 -10.15 -23.93 13.82
C ILE A 104 -10.78 -24.08 12.44
N GLU A 105 -11.65 -23.14 12.06
CA GLU A 105 -12.39 -23.19 10.79
C GLU A 105 -11.50 -23.07 9.55
N ARG A 106 -10.33 -22.44 9.67
CA ARG A 106 -9.43 -22.12 8.55
C ARG A 106 -8.16 -22.97 8.59
N PRO A 107 -7.59 -23.31 7.42
CA PRO A 107 -6.30 -23.98 7.36
C PRO A 107 -5.19 -23.10 7.96
N ALA A 108 -4.06 -23.74 8.30
CA ALA A 108 -2.89 -23.03 8.80
C ALA A 108 -2.41 -21.98 7.79
N ASN A 109 -2.07 -20.79 8.30
CA ASN A 109 -1.53 -19.70 7.48
C ASN A 109 -0.06 -19.95 7.12
N ARG A 110 0.65 -20.70 7.96
CA ARG A 110 2.05 -21.05 7.76
C ARG A 110 2.34 -22.38 8.42
N VAL A 111 2.93 -23.28 7.65
CA VAL A 111 3.54 -24.52 8.11
C VAL A 111 5.02 -24.43 7.76
N ARG A 112 5.87 -24.73 8.72
CA ARG A 112 7.33 -24.71 8.53
C ARG A 112 7.95 -25.93 9.18
N GLU A 113 8.74 -26.62 8.40
CA GLU A 113 9.60 -27.70 8.87
C GLU A 113 11.05 -27.23 8.88
N GLU A 114 11.70 -27.37 10.03
CA GLU A 114 13.12 -27.17 10.20
C GLU A 114 13.77 -28.54 10.41
N PRO A 115 14.68 -28.97 9.51
CA PRO A 115 15.33 -30.26 9.63
C PRO A 115 16.26 -30.30 10.85
N ALA A 116 16.56 -31.52 11.29
CA ALA A 116 17.53 -31.73 12.35
C ALA A 116 18.89 -31.13 11.95
N ARG A 117 19.53 -30.42 12.89
CA ARG A 117 20.79 -29.73 12.61
C ARG A 117 21.72 -29.71 13.82
N PRO A 118 23.05 -29.73 13.60
CA PRO A 118 24.00 -29.53 14.68
C PRO A 118 23.95 -28.07 15.16
N VAL A 119 23.90 -27.87 16.47
CA VAL A 119 23.94 -26.57 17.13
C VAL A 119 25.06 -26.58 18.15
N ALA A 120 25.92 -25.55 18.11
CA ALA A 120 26.97 -25.38 19.09
C ALA A 120 26.38 -25.00 20.45
N TRP A 121 26.80 -25.71 21.49
CA TRP A 121 26.41 -25.47 22.88
C TRP A 121 27.69 -25.44 23.75
N GLY A 122 28.26 -24.24 23.89
CA GLY A 122 29.59 -24.08 24.46
C GLY A 122 30.63 -24.81 23.62
N ASP A 123 31.45 -25.65 24.26
CA ASP A 123 32.50 -26.45 23.61
C ASP A 123 31.97 -27.76 22.98
N LYS A 124 30.65 -28.01 23.01
CA LYS A 124 30.03 -29.24 22.51
C LYS A 124 29.10 -28.96 21.34
N THR A 125 29.02 -29.90 20.40
CA THR A 125 28.01 -29.89 19.33
C THR A 125 26.86 -30.80 19.73
N LEU A 126 25.65 -30.24 19.85
CA LEU A 126 24.43 -31.01 20.11
C LEU A 126 23.62 -31.12 18.81
N GLN A 127 22.99 -32.27 18.58
CA GLN A 127 22.04 -32.43 17.49
C GLN A 127 20.66 -31.94 17.93
N GLN A 128 20.18 -30.88 17.30
CA GLN A 128 18.82 -30.39 17.47
C GLN A 128 17.88 -31.26 16.64
N PRO A 129 16.83 -31.86 17.22
CA PRO A 129 15.85 -32.64 16.46
C PRO A 129 15.07 -31.74 15.50
N ALA A 130 14.46 -32.36 14.48
CA ALA A 130 13.60 -31.63 13.55
C ALA A 130 12.47 -30.92 14.32
N ARG A 131 12.15 -29.71 13.89
CA ARG A 131 11.13 -28.87 14.48
C ARG A 131 10.05 -28.55 13.46
N TRP A 132 8.80 -28.81 13.81
CA TRP A 132 7.65 -28.40 13.03
C TRP A 132 6.95 -27.25 13.72
N GLN A 133 6.63 -26.22 12.94
CA GLN A 133 5.93 -25.02 13.39
C GLN A 133 4.68 -24.84 12.54
N VAL A 134 3.52 -24.78 13.21
CA VAL A 134 2.24 -24.52 12.56
C VAL A 134 1.65 -23.25 13.15
N SER A 135 1.20 -22.33 12.31
CA SER A 135 0.60 -21.06 12.74
C SER A 135 -0.77 -20.85 12.12
N PHE A 136 -1.74 -20.54 12.98
CA PHE A 136 -3.09 -20.11 12.61
C PHE A 136 -3.28 -18.66 13.04
N ASN A 137 -3.65 -17.80 12.12
CA ASN A 137 -3.86 -16.37 12.34
C ASN A 137 -5.29 -16.03 11.95
N ALA A 138 -6.06 -15.61 12.94
CA ALA A 138 -7.34 -14.98 12.75
C ALA A 138 -7.27 -13.52 13.18
N LEU A 139 -8.35 -12.79 12.91
CA LEU A 139 -8.42 -11.38 13.21
C LEU A 139 -8.34 -11.08 14.72
N ARG A 140 -8.91 -11.97 15.54
CA ARG A 140 -9.03 -11.83 17.00
C ARG A 140 -8.17 -12.81 17.81
N TYR A 141 -7.52 -13.76 17.17
CA TYR A 141 -6.66 -14.71 17.87
C TYR A 141 -5.54 -15.19 16.95
N SER A 142 -4.44 -15.64 17.54
CA SER A 142 -3.40 -16.39 16.84
C SER A 142 -3.02 -17.61 17.64
N VAL A 143 -2.79 -18.73 16.96
CA VAL A 143 -2.32 -19.97 17.54
C VAL A 143 -1.00 -20.34 16.88
N GLN A 144 0.00 -20.63 17.69
CA GLN A 144 1.30 -21.14 17.25
C GLN A 144 1.52 -22.48 17.93
N ALA A 145 1.73 -23.52 17.13
CA ALA A 145 2.06 -24.84 17.61
C ALA A 145 3.50 -25.17 17.22
N GLU A 146 4.23 -25.73 18.17
CA GLU A 146 5.61 -26.18 18.00
C GLU A 146 5.71 -27.64 18.44
N TYR A 147 6.24 -28.46 17.55
CA TYR A 147 6.50 -29.86 17.80
C TYR A 147 7.97 -30.18 17.52
N TRP A 148 8.62 -30.80 18.50
CA TRP A 148 9.96 -31.35 18.37
C TRP A 148 9.85 -32.84 18.11
N LEU A 149 10.44 -33.31 17.01
CA LEU A 149 10.34 -34.70 16.60
C LEU A 149 10.82 -35.63 17.75
N GLY A 150 9.94 -36.53 18.18
CA GLY A 150 10.20 -37.49 19.26
C GLY A 150 9.78 -37.05 20.68
N SER A 151 9.26 -35.83 20.86
CA SER A 151 8.85 -35.32 22.18
C SER A 151 7.51 -35.87 22.69
N GLY A 152 6.68 -36.48 21.83
CA GLY A 152 5.35 -37.01 22.19
C GLY A 152 4.27 -35.94 22.48
N MET A 153 4.67 -34.67 22.59
CA MET A 153 3.82 -33.55 22.98
C MET A 153 3.99 -32.38 22.01
N VAL A 154 2.92 -31.66 21.74
CA VAL A 154 2.91 -30.44 20.93
C VAL A 154 2.67 -29.25 21.84
N SER A 155 3.58 -28.28 21.82
CA SER A 155 3.42 -27.02 22.55
C SER A 155 2.52 -26.10 21.74
N VAL A 156 1.34 -25.78 22.25
CA VAL A 156 0.39 -24.87 21.61
C VAL A 156 0.30 -23.59 22.43
N LYS A 157 0.64 -22.47 21.79
CA LYS A 157 0.50 -21.13 22.34
C LYS A 157 -0.65 -20.42 21.61
N ARG A 158 -1.71 -20.11 22.34
CA ARG A 158 -2.83 -19.31 21.86
C ARG A 158 -2.74 -17.90 22.44
N SER A 159 -2.99 -16.92 21.60
CA SER A 159 -2.97 -15.51 21.95
C SER A 159 -4.29 -14.89 21.52
N ASP A 160 -5.12 -14.51 22.46
CA ASP A 160 -6.42 -13.90 22.22
C ASP A 160 -6.30 -12.37 22.27
N GLY A 161 -6.79 -11.73 21.22
CA GLY A 161 -6.67 -10.30 20.97
C GLY A 161 -7.87 -9.53 21.49
N ASN A 162 -7.59 -8.45 22.22
CA ASN A 162 -8.57 -7.43 22.58
C ASN A 162 -8.85 -6.46 21.40
N PHE A 163 -9.61 -5.40 21.64
CA PHE A 163 -9.96 -4.41 20.62
C PHE A 163 -8.73 -3.75 19.94
N PHE A 164 -7.66 -3.50 20.70
CA PHE A 164 -6.44 -2.90 20.15
C PHE A 164 -5.67 -3.89 19.26
N ALA A 165 -5.64 -5.16 19.67
CA ALA A 165 -5.10 -6.25 18.85
C ALA A 165 -5.87 -6.39 17.53
N LEU A 166 -7.21 -6.26 17.56
CA LEU A 166 -8.05 -6.20 16.36
C LEU A 166 -7.61 -5.06 15.42
N LEU A 167 -7.48 -3.82 15.91
CA LEU A 167 -7.03 -2.68 15.10
C LEU A 167 -5.65 -2.90 14.48
N ILE A 168 -4.73 -3.48 15.26
CA ILE A 168 -3.37 -3.81 14.79
C ILE A 168 -3.39 -4.92 13.74
N ASN A 169 -4.20 -5.96 13.93
CA ASN A 169 -4.32 -7.04 12.96
C ASN A 169 -4.98 -6.55 11.67
N LEU A 170 -6.00 -5.69 11.75
CA LEU A 170 -6.58 -4.97 10.60
C LEU A 170 -5.50 -4.18 9.85
N HIS A 171 -4.73 -3.34 10.55
CA HIS A 171 -3.68 -2.53 9.94
C HIS A 171 -2.62 -3.38 9.23
N LYS A 172 -2.20 -4.49 9.84
CA LYS A 172 -1.20 -5.40 9.26
C LYS A 172 -1.75 -6.33 8.18
N GLY A 173 -3.06 -6.43 8.03
CA GLY A 173 -3.68 -7.45 7.18
C GLY A 173 -3.58 -8.88 7.76
N ASN A 174 -3.33 -9.05 9.06
CA ASN A 174 -3.15 -10.37 9.65
C ASN A 174 -4.49 -11.10 9.81
N GLY A 175 -4.58 -12.31 9.24
CA GLY A 175 -5.81 -13.11 9.25
C GLY A 175 -6.93 -12.62 8.31
N LEU A 176 -6.62 -11.68 7.41
CA LEU A 176 -7.55 -11.14 6.42
C LEU A 176 -7.25 -11.67 5.01
N GLY A 177 -8.29 -11.77 4.20
CA GLY A 177 -8.21 -12.33 2.84
C GLY A 177 -7.97 -11.29 1.76
N VAL A 178 -8.07 -11.73 0.51
CA VAL A 178 -7.85 -10.92 -0.71
C VAL A 178 -8.67 -9.62 -0.72
N ALA A 179 -9.92 -9.64 -0.27
CA ALA A 179 -10.75 -8.43 -0.23
C ALA A 179 -10.12 -7.28 0.59
N TRP A 180 -9.42 -7.61 1.68
CA TRP A 180 -8.72 -6.61 2.49
C TRP A 180 -7.46 -6.07 1.80
N VAL A 181 -6.73 -6.94 1.08
CA VAL A 181 -5.59 -6.54 0.25
C VAL A 181 -6.05 -5.54 -0.80
N LEU A 182 -7.12 -5.85 -1.53
CA LEU A 182 -7.69 -4.94 -2.53
C LEU A 182 -8.14 -3.61 -1.90
N LEU A 183 -8.75 -3.63 -0.72
CA LEU A 183 -9.12 -2.40 -0.01
C LEU A 183 -7.88 -1.56 0.33
N ALA A 184 -6.82 -2.17 0.88
CA ALA A 184 -5.56 -1.50 1.17
C ALA A 184 -4.89 -0.95 -0.11
N ASP A 185 -4.97 -1.69 -1.22
CA ASP A 185 -4.45 -1.25 -2.51
C ASP A 185 -5.23 -0.04 -3.05
N THR A 186 -6.54 0.11 -2.76
CA THR A 186 -7.25 1.35 -3.11
C THR A 186 -6.75 2.56 -2.32
N LEU A 187 -6.33 2.39 -1.07
CA LEU A 187 -5.69 3.46 -0.31
C LEU A 187 -4.32 3.80 -0.92
N ALA A 188 -3.49 2.81 -1.21
CA ALA A 188 -2.19 3.04 -1.87
C ALA A 188 -2.36 3.75 -3.22
N GLY A 189 -3.29 3.25 -4.05
CA GLY A 189 -3.67 3.85 -5.32
C GLY A 189 -4.17 5.28 -5.17
N SER A 190 -4.97 5.57 -4.14
CA SER A 190 -5.43 6.95 -3.87
C SER A 190 -4.26 7.90 -3.59
N ILE A 191 -3.26 7.48 -2.80
CA ILE A 191 -2.07 8.29 -2.49
C ILE A 191 -1.26 8.57 -3.75
N VAL A 192 -1.03 7.54 -4.57
CA VAL A 192 -0.33 7.69 -5.86
C VAL A 192 -1.08 8.65 -6.78
N LEU A 193 -2.39 8.44 -6.97
CA LEU A 193 -3.21 9.28 -7.83
C LEU A 193 -3.29 10.71 -7.31
N LEU A 194 -3.42 10.92 -6.00
CA LEU A 194 -3.39 12.25 -5.39
C LEU A 194 -2.06 12.96 -5.64
N SER A 195 -0.95 12.24 -5.51
CA SER A 195 0.38 12.79 -5.77
C SER A 195 0.52 13.23 -7.23
N LEU A 196 0.17 12.35 -8.17
CA LEU A 196 0.24 12.63 -9.61
C LEU A 196 -0.69 13.79 -10.02
N THR A 197 -1.96 13.70 -9.63
CA THR A 197 -2.96 14.72 -9.97
C THR A 197 -2.67 16.05 -9.26
N GLY A 198 -2.09 16.03 -8.07
CA GLY A 198 -1.60 17.22 -7.36
C GLY A 198 -0.48 17.92 -8.12
N VAL A 199 0.53 17.17 -8.60
CA VAL A 199 1.60 17.71 -9.45
C VAL A 199 1.05 18.26 -10.76
N LEU A 200 0.13 17.55 -11.42
CA LEU A 200 -0.50 18.00 -12.67
C LEU A 200 -1.34 19.27 -12.49
N LEU A 201 -2.09 19.37 -11.39
CA LEU A 201 -2.85 20.58 -11.07
C LEU A 201 -1.90 21.74 -10.74
N TRP A 202 -0.86 21.49 -9.94
CA TRP A 202 0.12 22.52 -9.57
C TRP A 202 0.85 23.06 -10.79
N THR A 203 1.37 22.18 -11.67
CA THR A 203 2.03 22.59 -12.93
C THR A 203 1.05 23.21 -13.93
N GLY A 204 -0.19 22.71 -13.97
CA GLY A 204 -1.25 23.20 -14.83
C GLY A 204 -1.73 24.60 -14.49
N LEU A 205 -1.82 24.93 -13.19
CA LEU A 205 -2.25 26.24 -12.67
C LEU A 205 -1.09 27.23 -12.55
N GLN A 206 0.08 26.77 -12.10
CA GLN A 206 1.19 27.64 -11.73
C GLN A 206 2.33 27.67 -12.75
N ARG A 207 1.98 27.58 -14.04
CA ARG A 207 2.94 27.42 -15.15
C ARG A 207 4.09 28.44 -15.13
N ARG A 208 3.82 29.70 -14.77
CA ARG A 208 4.86 30.75 -14.65
C ARG A 208 5.85 30.45 -13.53
N ARG A 209 5.40 29.98 -12.36
CA ARG A 209 6.31 29.62 -11.25
C ARG A 209 7.06 28.32 -11.52
N VAL A 210 6.45 27.36 -12.23
CA VAL A 210 7.14 26.11 -12.63
C VAL A 210 8.28 26.38 -13.60
N VAL A 211 8.05 27.20 -14.63
CA VAL A 211 9.11 27.62 -15.55
C VAL A 211 10.21 28.36 -14.79
N GLY A 212 9.84 29.26 -13.86
CA GLY A 212 10.81 29.94 -13.00
C GLY A 212 11.64 28.99 -12.13
N ALA A 213 11.01 27.98 -11.52
CA ALA A 213 11.69 26.98 -10.71
C ALA A 213 12.60 26.07 -11.53
N LEU A 214 12.20 25.69 -12.75
CA LEU A 214 13.03 24.91 -13.66
C LEU A 214 14.25 25.70 -14.13
N ILE A 215 14.07 26.97 -14.51
CA ILE A 215 15.18 27.85 -14.88
C ILE A 215 16.11 27.99 -13.68
N PHE A 216 15.58 28.32 -12.50
CA PHE A 216 16.39 28.46 -11.29
C PHE A 216 17.16 27.17 -10.94
N GLY A 217 16.50 26.01 -10.98
CA GLY A 217 17.13 24.72 -10.72
C GLY A 217 18.20 24.35 -11.75
N ALA A 218 17.94 24.59 -13.04
CA ALA A 218 18.91 24.36 -14.10
C ALA A 218 20.12 25.31 -13.98
N SER A 219 19.87 26.58 -13.66
CA SER A 219 20.92 27.56 -13.40
C SER A 219 21.76 27.16 -12.19
N LEU A 220 21.13 26.78 -11.08
CA LEU A 220 21.83 26.35 -9.87
C LEU A 220 22.63 25.06 -10.10
N GLY A 221 22.06 24.08 -10.82
CA GLY A 221 22.74 22.85 -11.21
C GLY A 221 23.93 23.11 -12.14
N ALA A 222 23.78 24.00 -13.12
CA ALA A 222 24.88 24.42 -13.97
C ALA A 222 25.98 25.12 -13.17
N THR A 223 25.62 26.01 -12.23
CA THR A 223 26.59 26.65 -11.34
C THR A 223 27.34 25.64 -10.48
N ILE A 224 26.64 24.69 -9.85
CA ILE A 224 27.27 23.61 -9.07
C ILE A 224 28.16 22.72 -9.95
N LEU A 225 27.77 22.45 -11.20
CA LEU A 225 28.61 21.70 -12.14
C LEU A 225 29.88 22.48 -12.54
N THR A 226 29.79 23.80 -12.71
CA THR A 226 30.94 24.65 -13.05
C THR A 226 31.83 25.02 -11.86
N VAL A 227 31.28 25.01 -10.63
CA VAL A 227 31.98 25.40 -9.39
C VAL A 227 32.36 24.16 -8.55
N GLY A 228 31.80 22.99 -8.87
CA GLY A 228 32.22 21.71 -8.29
C GLY A 228 33.72 21.50 -8.49
N PRO A 229 34.41 20.89 -7.51
CA PRO A 229 35.85 20.98 -7.39
C PRO A 229 36.52 20.46 -8.66
N SER A 230 37.33 21.31 -9.29
CA SER A 230 38.32 20.89 -10.28
C SER A 230 39.50 20.26 -9.53
N ILE A 231 39.30 19.08 -8.92
CA ILE A 231 40.34 18.27 -8.26
C ILE A 231 39.98 16.80 -8.41
#